data_AF-G2E3E1-F1
#
_entry.id   AF-G2E3E1-F1
#
_cell.length_a   1.000
_cell.length_b   1.000
_cell.length_c   1.000
_cell.angle_alpha   90.00
_cell.angle_beta   90.00
_cell.angle_gamma   90.00
#
_symmetry.space_group_name_H-M   'P 1'
#
loop_
_entity.id
_entity.type
_entity.pdbx_description
1 polymer ?
#
loop_
_entity_poly.entity_id
_entity_poly.type
_entity_poly.pdbx_seq_one_letter_code
_entity_poly.pdbx_strand_id
1 'polypeptide(L)' 'MMISSALQSGLAGMSAGMNGMSRGAAEIASSQQMNGTASRDVAEPLVEQTQSVRQVEASAKVVAASDEVLGTLIDVMA' A
#
# COMPACT_ATOMS: atom_id res chain seq x y z
N MET A 1 22.49 -11.89 7.68
CA MET A 1 22.00 -12.61 6.48
C MET A 1 20.49 -12.44 6.24
N MET A 2 19.60 -12.43 7.25
CA MET A 2 18.14 -12.24 7.03
C MET A 2 17.70 -10.82 6.64
N ILE A 3 18.43 -9.78 7.07
CA ILE A 3 18.14 -8.38 6.69
C ILE A 3 18.41 -8.14 5.20
N SER A 4 19.44 -8.80 4.65
CA SER A 4 19.76 -8.73 3.22
C SER A 4 18.68 -9.38 2.35
N SER A 5 18.05 -10.47 2.81
CA SER A 5 16.95 -11.11 2.08
C SER A 5 15.64 -10.32 2.20
N ALA A 6 15.37 -9.69 3.34
CA ALA A 6 14.21 -8.82 3.50
C ALA A 6 14.31 -7.57 2.61
N LEU A 7 15.49 -6.96 2.51
CA LEU A 7 15.74 -5.81 1.63
C LEU A 7 15.60 -6.18 0.14
N GLN A 8 16.07 -7.36 -0.25
CA GLN A 8 15.93 -7.87 -1.61
C GLN A 8 14.47 -8.17 -1.96
N SER A 9 13.71 -8.78 -1.06
CA SER A 9 12.27 -9.01 -1.23
C SER A 9 11.48 -7.70 -1.24
N GLY A 10 11.88 -6.71 -0.44
CA GLY A 10 11.29 -5.37 -0.45
C GLY A 10 11.52 -4.64 -1.78
N LEU A 11 12.74 -4.68 -2.32
CA LEU A 11 13.06 -4.10 -3.63
C LEU A 11 12.34 -4.82 -4.78
N ALA A 12 12.24 -6.15 -4.73
CA ALA A 12 11.48 -6.93 -5.70
C ALA A 12 9.96 -6.62 -5.62
N GLY A 13 9.43 -6.43 -4.41
CA GLY A 13 8.05 -6.03 -4.19
C GLY A 13 7.76 -4.61 -4.72
N MET A 14 8.67 -3.67 -4.49
CA MET A 14 8.54 -2.30 -5.02
C MET A 14 8.57 -2.26 -6.55
N SER A 15 9.48 -3.01 -7.18
CA SER A 15 9.56 -3.03 -8.65
C SER A 15 8.35 -3.73 -9.28
N ALA A 16 7.84 -4.79 -8.66
CA ALA A 16 6.59 -5.44 -9.08
C ALA A 16 5.38 -4.52 -8.89
N GLY A 17 5.30 -3.81 -7.75
CA GLY A 17 4.26 -2.85 -7.44
C GLY A 17 4.24 -1.67 -8.41
N MET A 18 5.41 -1.13 -8.77
CA MET A 18 5.50 -0.02 -9.73
C MET A 18 5.07 -0.43 -11.15
N ASN A 19 5.35 -1.68 -11.55
CA ASN A 19 4.86 -2.25 -12.81
C ASN A 19 3.36 -2.61 -12.80
N GLY A 20 2.80 -2.90 -11.62
CA GLY A 20 1.35 -3.08 -11.45
C GLY A 20 0.62 -1.74 -11.50
N MET A 21 1.18 -0.72 -10.84
CA MET A 21 0.64 0.63 -10.78
C MET A 21 0.60 1.31 -12.15
N SER A 22 1.65 1.17 -12.96
CA SER A 22 1.65 1.73 -14.32
C SER A 22 0.60 1.09 -15.23
N ARG A 23 0.38 -0.23 -15.11
CA ARG A 23 -0.68 -0.96 -15.82
C ARG A 23 -2.07 -0.55 -15.37
N GLY A 24 -2.30 -0.51 -14.05
CA GLY A 24 -3.59 -0.07 -13.50
C GLY A 24 -3.91 1.38 -13.87
N ALA A 25 -2.92 2.28 -13.85
CA ALA A 25 -3.11 3.66 -14.28
C ALA A 25 -3.46 3.76 -15.78
N ALA A 26 -2.81 2.97 -16.63
CA ALA A 26 -3.14 2.90 -18.06
C ALA A 26 -4.55 2.35 -18.30
N GLU A 27 -4.95 1.34 -17.54
CA GLU A 27 -6.28 0.72 -17.62
C GLU A 27 -7.37 1.68 -17.12
N ILE A 28 -7.14 2.41 -16.03
CA ILE A 28 -8.03 3.47 -15.51
C ILE A 28 -8.16 4.63 -16.51
N ALA A 29 -7.06 5.07 -17.12
CA ALA A 29 -7.09 6.11 -18.13
C ALA A 29 -7.88 5.65 -19.37
N SER A 30 -7.71 4.40 -19.80
CA SER A 30 -8.46 3.82 -20.91
C SER A 30 -9.94 3.60 -20.60
N SER A 31 -10.29 3.23 -19.36
CA SER A 31 -11.66 2.98 -18.94
C SER A 31 -12.43 4.28 -18.71
N GLN A 32 -11.77 5.35 -18.23
CA GLN A 32 -12.34 6.70 -18.20
C GLN A 32 -12.68 7.22 -19.59
N GLN A 33 -11.93 6.83 -20.62
CA GLN A 33 -12.24 7.22 -22.00
C GLN A 33 -13.46 6.47 -22.58
N MET A 34 -13.95 5.40 -21.92
CA MET A 34 -14.94 4.50 -22.49
C MET A 34 -16.38 4.62 -21.98
N ASN A 35 -16.73 5.26 -20.85
CA ASN A 35 -18.09 5.07 -20.29
C ASN A 35 -18.75 6.28 -19.61
N GLY A 36 -19.42 7.11 -20.42
CA GLY A 36 -20.59 7.91 -20.02
C GLY A 36 -21.90 7.10 -19.88
N THR A 37 -21.81 5.77 -19.71
CA THR A 37 -22.96 4.85 -19.69
C THR A 37 -22.67 3.64 -18.81
N ALA A 38 -22.58 3.82 -17.48
CA ALA A 38 -22.61 2.68 -16.56
C ALA A 38 -23.16 3.11 -15.19
N SER A 39 -24.48 3.05 -15.06
CA SER A 39 -25.14 2.85 -13.77
C SER A 39 -24.82 1.43 -13.27
N ARG A 40 -23.57 1.18 -12.87
CA ARG A 40 -23.10 -0.13 -12.39
C ARG A 40 -22.32 0.04 -11.10
N ASP A 41 -23.01 -0.27 -10.00
CA ASP A 41 -22.50 -0.63 -8.68
C ASP A 41 -21.34 0.20 -8.10
N VAL A 42 -21.62 1.44 -7.68
CA VAL A 42 -20.67 2.30 -6.94
C VAL A 42 -20.37 1.78 -5.52
N ALA A 43 -21.13 0.81 -5.02
CA ALA A 43 -20.98 0.27 -3.67
C ALA A 43 -19.71 -0.59 -3.52
N GLU A 44 -19.40 -1.42 -4.52
CA GLU A 44 -18.23 -2.31 -4.50
C GLU A 44 -16.90 -1.52 -4.49
N PRO A 45 -16.69 -0.50 -5.34
CA PRO A 45 -15.52 0.37 -5.27
C PRO A 45 -15.34 1.11 -3.93
N LEU A 46 -16.44 1.50 -3.28
CA LEU A 46 -16.38 2.21 -2.00
C LEU A 46 -15.97 1.28 -0.84
N VAL A 47 -16.39 0.01 -0.89
CA VAL A 47 -15.98 -1.00 0.09
C VAL A 47 -14.49 -1.34 -0.08
N GLU A 48 -14.02 -1.52 -1.30
CA GLU A 48 -12.59 -1.71 -1.58
C GLU A 48 -11.74 -0.52 -1.14
N GLN A 49 -12.23 0.70 -1.36
CA GLN A 49 -11.55 1.92 -0.90
C GLN A 49 -11.46 1.98 0.63
N THR A 50 -12.55 1.63 1.33
CA THR A 50 -12.57 1.58 2.80
C THR A 50 -11.60 0.52 3.35
N GLN A 51 -11.51 -0.64 2.71
CA GLN A 51 -10.54 -1.68 3.08
C GLN A 51 -9.11 -1.20 2.87
N SER A 52 -8.84 -0.51 1.77
CA SER A 52 -7.53 0.07 1.47
C SER A 52 -7.10 1.09 2.52
N VAL A 53 -8.02 1.98 2.94
CA VAL A 53 -7.75 2.95 4.02
C VAL A 53 -7.38 2.24 5.32
N ARG A 54 -8.15 1.23 5.73
CA ARG A 54 -7.85 0.46 6.96
C ARG A 54 -6.52 -0.26 6.88
N GLN A 55 -6.13 -0.75 5.71
CA GLN A 55 -4.84 -1.40 5.53
C GLN A 55 -3.68 -0.41 5.68
N VAL A 56 -3.82 0.81 5.13
CA VAL A 56 -2.86 1.90 5.33
C VAL A 56 -2.76 2.31 6.80
N GLU A 57 -3.90 2.47 7.49
CA GLU A 57 -3.93 2.79 8.92
C GLU A 57 -3.25 1.71 9.76
N ALA A 58 -3.51 0.43 9.47
CA ALA A 58 -2.87 -0.69 10.14
C ALA A 58 -1.35 -0.67 9.93
N SER A 59 -0.88 -0.43 8.70
CA SER A 59 0.55 -0.29 8.40
C SER A 59 1.17 0.91 9.11
N ALA A 60 0.49 2.05 9.13
CA ALA A 60 0.96 3.23 9.85
C ALA A 60 1.09 2.95 11.36
N LYS A 61 0.17 2.17 11.94
CA LYS A 61 0.21 1.79 13.35
C LYS A 61 1.37 0.85 13.68
N VAL A 62 1.72 -0.06 12.78
CA VAL A 62 2.90 -0.93 12.91
C VAL A 62 4.19 -0.12 12.84
N VAL A 63 4.27 0.86 11.94
CA VAL A 63 5.43 1.76 11.84
C VAL A 63 5.56 2.61 13.10
N ALA A 64 4.47 3.21 13.57
CA ALA A 64 4.47 4.00 14.81
C ALA A 64 4.88 3.17 16.03
N ALA A 65 4.35 1.95 16.18
CA ALA A 65 4.74 1.05 17.26
C ALA A 65 6.23 0.65 17.16
N SER A 66 6.77 0.50 15.94
CA SER A 66 8.19 0.22 15.74
C SER A 66 9.06 1.41 16.13
N ASP A 67 8.63 2.63 15.80
CA ASP A 67 9.33 3.87 16.18
C ASP A 67 9.31 4.09 17.69
N GLU A 68 8.18 3.83 18.36
CA GLU A 68 8.07 3.90 19.82
C GLU A 68 8.93 2.84 20.53
N VAL A 69 8.96 1.61 20.01
CA VAL A 69 9.86 0.56 20.55
C VAL A 69 11.33 0.91 20.32
N LEU A 70 11.69 1.51 19.17
CA LEU A 70 13.04 1.99 18.93
C LEU A 70 13.40 3.17 19.85
N GLY A 71 12.50 4.12 20.03
CA GLY A 71 12.68 5.26 20.94
C GLY A 71 12.86 4.81 22.38
N THR A 72 12.04 3.87 22.86
CA THR A 72 12.18 3.29 24.21
C THR A 72 13.46 2.45 24.36
N LEU A 73 13.90 1.72 23.33
CA LEU A 73 15.19 1.03 23.36
C LEU A 73 16.38 2.00 23.41
N ILE A 74 16.30 3.13 22.70
CA ILE A 74 17.31 4.19 22.78
C ILE A 74 17.32 4.83 24.17
N ASP A 75 16.15 5.13 24.73
CA ASP A 75 16.00 5.74 26.07
C ASP A 75 16.48 4.81 27.19
N VAL A 76 16.27 3.49 27.06
CA VAL A 76 16.79 2.48 28.01
C VAL A 76 18.32 2.33 27.93
N MET A 77 18.92 2.62 26.76
CA MET A 77 20.38 2.53 26.56
C MET A 77 21.12 3.85 26.85
N ALA A 78 20.41 4.98 26.95
CA ALA A 78 20.96 6.29 27.29
C ALA A 78 21.14 6.45 28.82
#